data_AF-A0A9Y3S391-F1
#
_entry.id   AF-A0A9Y3S391-F1
#
_cell.length_a   1.000
_cell.length_b   1.000
_cell.length_c   1.000
_cell.angle_alpha   90.00
_cell.angle_beta   90.00
_cell.angle_gamma   90.00
#
_symmetry.space_group_name_H-M   'P 1'
#
loop_
_entity.id
_entity.type
_entity.pdbx_description
1 polymer ?
#
loop_
_entity_poly.entity_id
_entity_poly.type
_entity_poly.pdbx_seq_one_letter_code
_entity_poly.pdbx_strand_id
1 'polypeptide(L)'
;MSTMDNPLLKYNAKEYFFKASLCHFIVDELNAKLAIEKYEEMFPAFSDSRELKLLKKLLEAHEEQNSEAFTEAVKEFDSVSRLDQWLTTMLLRIKKTIQGDAGDLK
;
A
#
# COMPACT_ATOMS: atom_id res chain seq x y z
N MET A 1 -2.90 -8.51 -30.87
CA MET A 1 -3.45 -7.15 -30.96
C MET A 1 -3.47 -6.59 -29.54
N SER A 2 -2.41 -5.87 -29.18
CA SER A 2 -2.06 -5.57 -27.79
C SER A 2 -2.92 -4.43 -27.25
N THR A 3 -3.86 -4.75 -26.38
CA THR A 3 -4.73 -3.81 -25.64
C THR A 3 -3.98 -3.09 -24.50
N MET A 4 -2.66 -2.90 -24.62
CA MET A 4 -1.82 -2.31 -23.56
C MET A 4 -1.70 -0.78 -23.63
N ASP A 5 -2.32 -0.13 -24.63
CA ASP A 5 -2.20 1.32 -24.84
C ASP A 5 -3.46 2.12 -24.49
N ASN A 6 -4.21 1.69 -23.47
CA ASN A 6 -5.30 2.49 -22.93
C ASN A 6 -4.84 3.21 -21.65
N PRO A 7 -4.76 4.55 -21.64
CA PRO A 7 -4.46 5.34 -20.43
C PRO A 7 -5.39 5.01 -19.26
N LEU A 8 -6.64 4.61 -19.56
CA LEU A 8 -7.61 4.15 -18.57
C LEU A 8 -7.18 2.83 -17.92
N LEU A 9 -6.60 1.90 -18.68
CA LEU A 9 -6.04 0.66 -18.12
C LEU A 9 -4.78 0.93 -17.29
N LYS A 10 -3.94 1.89 -17.70
CA LYS A 10 -2.70 2.27 -16.98
C LYS A 10 -2.99 2.93 -15.62
N TYR A 11 -4.01 3.80 -15.54
CA TYR A 11 -4.41 4.41 -14.27
C TYR A 11 -5.03 3.37 -13.33
N ASN A 12 -5.88 2.50 -13.88
CA ASN A 12 -6.46 1.38 -13.16
C ASN A 12 -5.37 0.41 -12.65
N ALA A 13 -4.36 0.08 -13.44
CA ALA A 13 -3.32 -0.88 -13.06
C ALA A 13 -2.57 -0.46 -11.79
N LYS A 14 -2.22 0.83 -11.65
CA LYS A 14 -1.56 1.36 -10.45
C LYS A 14 -2.44 1.23 -9.21
N GLU A 15 -3.72 1.56 -9.34
CA GLU A 15 -4.69 1.39 -8.26
C GLU A 15 -4.87 -0.10 -7.90
N TYR A 16 -4.97 -0.99 -8.88
CA TYR A 16 -5.08 -2.43 -8.64
C TYR A 16 -3.85 -3.00 -7.93
N PHE A 17 -2.63 -2.63 -8.37
CA PHE A 17 -1.40 -3.05 -7.70
C PHE A 17 -1.32 -2.52 -6.28
N PHE A 18 -1.68 -1.26 -6.07
CA PHE A 18 -1.71 -0.67 -4.73
C PHE A 18 -2.68 -1.40 -3.81
N LYS A 19 -3.92 -1.63 -4.26
CA LYS A 19 -4.94 -2.37 -3.50
C LYS A 19 -4.51 -3.81 -3.24
N ALA A 20 -3.93 -4.48 -4.23
CA ALA A 20 -3.41 -5.84 -4.06
C ALA A 20 -2.27 -5.91 -3.04
N SER A 21 -1.31 -4.98 -3.09
CA SER A 21 -0.21 -4.91 -2.13
C SER A 21 -0.70 -4.67 -0.70
N LEU A 22 -1.69 -3.80 -0.50
CA LEU A 22 -2.31 -3.60 0.83
C LEU A 22 -2.98 -4.88 1.34
N CYS A 23 -3.68 -5.63 0.47
CA CYS A 23 -4.26 -6.91 0.84
C CYS A 23 -3.19 -7.94 1.25
N HIS A 24 -2.09 -8.02 0.49
CA HIS A 24 -0.95 -8.87 0.86
C HIS A 24 -0.36 -8.46 2.21
N PHE A 25 -0.23 -7.15 2.45
CA PHE A 25 0.36 -6.61 3.67
C PHE A 25 -0.46 -6.94 4.93
N ILE A 26 -1.79 -6.96 4.84
CA ILE A 26 -2.64 -7.39 5.96
C ILE A 26 -2.36 -8.84 6.37
N VAL A 27 -1.97 -9.68 5.42
CA VAL A 27 -1.66 -11.09 5.67
C VAL A 27 -0.23 -11.23 6.17
N ASP A 28 0.72 -10.65 5.44
CA ASP A 28 2.15 -10.81 5.68
C ASP A 28 2.96 -9.72 4.95
N GLU A 29 3.89 -9.07 5.66
CA GLU A 29 4.74 -8.01 5.13
C GLU A 29 5.72 -8.48 4.03
N LEU A 30 6.23 -9.71 4.13
CA LEU A 30 7.11 -10.31 3.14
C LEU A 30 6.36 -10.54 1.83
N ASN A 31 5.10 -10.99 1.91
CA ASN A 31 4.24 -11.09 0.73
C ASN A 31 3.99 -9.74 0.07
N ALA A 32 3.83 -8.67 0.85
CA ALA A 32 3.69 -7.32 0.31
C ALA A 32 4.96 -6.86 -0.42
N LYS A 33 6.15 -7.12 0.16
CA LYS A 33 7.44 -6.81 -0.49
C LYS A 33 7.60 -7.55 -1.81
N LEU A 34 7.38 -8.87 -1.82
CA LEU A 34 7.48 -9.69 -3.04
C LEU A 34 6.48 -9.24 -4.11
N ALA A 35 5.25 -8.90 -3.70
CA ALA A 35 4.24 -8.38 -4.63
C ALA A 35 4.68 -7.04 -5.23
N ILE A 36 5.20 -6.13 -4.41
CA ILE A 36 5.72 -4.82 -4.85
C ILE A 36 6.85 -4.99 -5.86
N GLU A 37 7.88 -5.78 -5.55
CA GLU A 37 9.01 -6.01 -6.47
C GLU A 37 8.51 -6.54 -7.82
N LYS A 38 7.61 -7.52 -7.79
CA LYS A 38 6.99 -8.07 -8.99
C LYS A 38 6.20 -7.02 -9.78
N TYR A 39 5.47 -6.13 -9.10
CA TYR A 39 4.72 -5.05 -9.76
C TYR A 39 5.64 -3.97 -10.35
N GLU A 40 6.77 -3.69 -9.71
CA GLU A 40 7.81 -2.81 -10.27
C GLU A 40 8.43 -3.39 -11.54
N GLU A 41 8.76 -4.69 -11.54
CA GLU A 41 9.28 -5.38 -12.72
C GLU A 41 8.27 -5.42 -13.86
N MET A 42 7.00 -5.70 -13.56
CA MET A 42 5.93 -5.77 -14.57
C MET A 42 5.51 -4.39 -15.09
N PHE A 43 5.61 -3.34 -14.27
CA PHE A 43 5.17 -2.00 -14.63
C PHE A 43 6.13 -0.93 -14.07
N PRO A 44 7.19 -0.55 -14.81
CA PRO A 44 8.18 0.43 -14.36
C PRO A 44 7.58 1.81 -14.00
N ALA A 45 6.46 2.18 -14.63
CA ALA A 45 5.74 3.41 -14.29
C ALA A 45 5.02 3.37 -12.93
N PHE A 46 4.95 2.20 -12.27
CA PHE A 46 4.53 2.06 -10.87
C PHE A 46 5.65 2.49 -9.92
N SER A 47 6.92 2.31 -10.30
CA SER A 47 8.07 2.64 -9.46
C SER A 47 8.11 4.11 -9.02
N ASP A 48 7.72 5.02 -9.92
CA ASP A 48 7.65 6.46 -9.64
C ASP A 48 6.32 6.92 -9.05
N SER A 49 5.38 5.99 -8.84
CA SER A 49 4.04 6.31 -8.34
C SER A 49 4.04 6.69 -6.86
N ARG A 50 3.05 7.50 -6.47
CA ARG A 50 2.89 7.93 -5.07
C ARG A 50 2.44 6.76 -4.20
N GLU A 51 1.61 5.89 -4.78
CA GLU A 51 1.09 4.67 -4.19
C GLU A 51 2.22 3.74 -3.77
N LEU A 52 3.21 3.54 -4.63
CA LEU A 52 4.37 2.72 -4.29
C LEU A 52 5.25 3.37 -3.23
N LYS A 53 5.51 4.67 -3.33
CA LYS A 53 6.26 5.41 -2.30
C LYS A 53 5.59 5.29 -0.93
N LEU A 54 4.26 5.38 -0.88
CA LEU A 54 3.50 5.11 0.34
C LEU A 54 3.73 3.68 0.81
N LEU A 55 3.52 2.65 -0.04
CA LEU A 55 3.71 1.26 0.35
C LEU A 55 5.10 0.98 0.96
N LYS A 56 6.17 1.51 0.34
CA LYS A 56 7.54 1.36 0.85
C LYS A 56 7.69 2.02 2.23
N LYS A 57 7.17 3.24 2.42
CA LYS A 57 7.16 3.92 3.73
C LYS A 57 6.36 3.13 4.79
N LEU A 58 5.22 2.55 4.42
CA LEU A 58 4.40 1.76 5.34
C LEU A 58 5.10 0.45 5.74
N LEU A 59 5.81 -0.19 4.81
CA LEU A 59 6.61 -1.37 5.10
C LEU A 59 7.77 -1.06 6.04
N GLU A 60 8.53 0.00 5.76
CA GLU A 60 9.62 0.46 6.64
C GLU A 60 9.10 0.77 8.06
N ALA A 61 8.00 1.53 8.15
CA ALA A 61 7.37 1.83 9.44
C ALA A 61 6.85 0.57 10.16
N HIS A 62 6.41 -0.45 9.43
CA HIS A 62 5.99 -1.72 10.01
C HIS A 62 7.19 -2.53 10.51
N GLU A 63 8.29 -2.60 9.74
CA GLU A 63 9.53 -3.27 10.16
C GLU A 63 10.16 -2.63 11.39
N GLU A 64 10.12 -1.31 11.48
CA GLU A 64 10.60 -0.56 12.65
C GLU A 64 9.61 -0.57 13.83
N GLN A 65 8.45 -1.19 13.67
CA GLN A 65 7.34 -1.17 14.61
C GLN A 65 6.91 0.27 15.02
N ASN A 66 7.05 1.21 14.08
CA ASN A 66 6.87 2.63 14.29
C ASN A 66 5.49 3.10 13.79
N SER A 67 4.50 3.04 14.68
CA SER A 67 3.13 3.46 14.33
C SER A 67 2.97 4.96 14.07
N GLU A 68 3.90 5.79 14.57
CA GLU A 68 3.92 7.23 14.31
C GLU A 68 4.35 7.51 12.87
N ALA A 69 5.46 6.91 12.42
CA ALA A 69 5.94 6.99 11.04
C ALA A 69 4.89 6.48 10.04
N PHE A 70 4.18 5.39 10.37
CA PHE A 70 3.06 4.89 9.56
C PHE A 70 1.96 5.95 9.43
N THR A 71 1.58 6.59 10.54
CA THR A 71 0.51 7.60 10.55
C THR A 71 0.92 8.86 9.78
N GLU A 72 2.19 9.27 9.90
CA GLU A 72 2.74 10.40 9.16
C GLU A 72 2.73 10.13 7.65
N ALA A 73 3.18 8.95 7.21
CA ALA A 73 3.18 8.56 5.80
C ALA A 73 1.75 8.55 5.22
N VAL A 74 0.77 8.02 5.96
CA VAL A 74 -0.64 8.04 5.55
C VAL A 74 -1.17 9.47 5.46
N LYS A 75 -0.82 10.34 6.42
CA LYS A 75 -1.25 11.74 6.43
C LYS A 75 -0.66 12.54 5.27
N GLU A 76 0.63 12.34 4.97
CA GLU A 76 1.29 12.94 3.80
C GLU A 76 0.58 12.51 2.51
N PHE A 77 0.25 11.22 2.38
CA PHE A 77 -0.47 10.71 1.22
C PHE A 77 -1.89 11.29 1.11
N ASP A 78 -2.67 11.32 2.20
CA ASP A 78 -4.03 11.86 2.22
C ASP A 78 -4.09 13.34 1.84
N SER A 79 -3.08 14.12 2.22
CA SER A 79 -2.98 15.54 1.89
C SER A 79 -2.90 15.82 0.39
N VAL A 80 -2.46 14.83 -0.39
CA VAL A 80 -2.26 14.92 -1.82
C VAL A 80 -3.28 14.07 -2.60
N SER A 81 -3.63 12.91 -2.06
CA SER A 81 -4.50 11.90 -2.66
C SER A 81 -5.52 11.46 -1.61
N ARG A 82 -6.75 11.97 -1.74
CA ARG A 82 -7.82 11.73 -0.77
C ARG A 82 -8.05 10.24 -0.56
N LEU A 83 -7.97 9.80 0.69
CA LEU A 83 -8.27 8.42 1.06
C LEU A 83 -9.78 8.16 0.98
N ASP A 84 -10.15 7.08 0.28
CA ASP A 84 -11.50 6.56 0.33
C ASP A 84 -11.73 5.66 1.56
N GLN A 85 -12.97 5.27 1.80
CA GLN A 85 -13.35 4.47 2.96
C GLN A 85 -12.68 3.09 2.99
N TRP A 86 -12.50 2.46 1.84
CA TRP A 86 -11.84 1.16 1.73
C TRP A 86 -10.36 1.27 2.10
N LEU A 87 -9.63 2.24 1.51
CA LEU A 87 -8.23 2.49 1.84
C LEU A 87 -8.02 2.79 3.31
N THR A 88 -8.87 3.66 3.87
CA THR A 88 -8.84 4.00 5.30
C THR A 88 -8.99 2.74 6.16
N THR A 89 -9.94 1.87 5.81
CA THR A 89 -10.18 0.61 6.54
C THR A 89 -8.97 -0.33 6.46
N MET A 90 -8.35 -0.46 5.29
CA MET A 90 -7.17 -1.33 5.10
C MET A 90 -5.95 -0.80 5.87
N LEU A 91 -5.66 0.50 5.77
CA LEU A 91 -4.54 1.13 6.48
C LEU A 91 -4.69 1.03 7.99
N LEU A 92 -5.91 1.19 8.52
CA LEU A 92 -6.17 0.99 9.95
C LEU A 92 -5.93 -0.44 10.40
N ARG A 93 -6.26 -1.45 9.58
CA ARG A 93 -5.96 -2.86 9.89
C ARG A 93 -4.47 -3.12 9.96
N ILE A 94 -3.70 -2.61 9.00
CA ILE A 94 -2.23 -2.75 9.00
C ILE A 94 -1.62 -1.98 10.20
N LYS A 95 -2.09 -0.77 10.49
CA LYS A 95 -1.60 -0.03 11.67
C LYS A 95 -1.80 -0.81 12.98
N LYS A 96 -2.91 -1.54 13.11
CA LYS A 96 -3.17 -2.38 14.29
C LYS A 96 -2.17 -3.52 14.45
N THR A 97 -1.59 -4.05 13.36
CA THR A 97 -0.55 -5.09 13.45
C THR A 97 0.76 -4.54 14.02
N ILE A 98 1.07 -3.27 13.77
CA ILE A 98 2.26 -2.57 14.28
C ILE A 98 2.17 -2.28 15.79
N GLN A 99 1.00 -1.88 16.27
CA GLN A 99 0.84 -1.47 17.68
C GLN A 99 0.84 -2.66 18.66
N GLY A 100 1.00 -3.88 18.16
CA GLY A 100 0.72 -5.10 18.91
C GLY A 100 -0.78 -5.23 19.15
N ASP A 101 -1.30 -6.43 19.02
CA ASP A 101 -2.71 -6.75 19.22
C ASP A 101 -3.18 -6.44 20.66
N ALA A 102 -3.49 -5.17 20.93
CA ALA A 102 -4.11 -4.69 22.16
C ALA A 102 -5.58 -4.36 21.88
N GLY A 103 -6.36 -5.40 21.56
CA GLY A 103 -7.82 -5.38 21.61
C GLY A 103 -8.49 -5.59 20.26
N ASP A 104 -8.75 -6.85 19.90
CA ASP A 104 -10.11 -7.40 20.06
C ASP A 104 -10.09 -8.94 20.07
N LEU A 105 -10.02 -9.50 21.27
CA LEU A 105 -10.66 -10.78 21.59
C LEU A 105 -12.14 -10.50 21.85
N LYS A 106 -12.98 -10.56 20.81
CA LYS A 106 -14.37 -11.02 20.93
C LYS A 106 -15.08 -11.28 19.60
#